data_AF-A0A8J4TMA3-F1
#
_entry.id   AF-A0A8J4TMA3-F1
#
_cell.length_a   1.000
_cell.length_b   1.000
_cell.length_c   1.000
_cell.angle_alpha   90.00
_cell.angle_beta   90.00
_cell.angle_gamma   90.00
#
_symmetry.space_group_name_H-M   'P 1'
#
loop_
_entity.id
_entity.type
_entity.pdbx_description
1 polymer ?
#
loop_
_entity_poly.entity_id
_entity_poly.type
_entity_poly.pdbx_seq_one_letter_code
_entity_poly.pdbx_strand_id
1 'polypeptide(L)'
;MGTRSGLVKARLKGAEVSKGKTLTFLDAHCEATDGWLEPLLEQIALDSKRVVCPIIDVINENTFEYVSGSATTWGIFDWSLSFHWGPVSKRERARTNDDPNVPLRTPSMAGGLFTISRDYFYKIGSYDKGMIVWGGENVEMSIRIWQCGGELLIVPCSRVGHVFRKVSPYYWPGGVTHVLSVNSLRTALVWLDEYKEFYLRSNPDALKNDYGDISERQELRKTLGCKSFRWYLETVHPESLFPFDYLGLGEVRHESSDFCLDTMGEPVNKPLGLSACHGRGGNQLFTWTAKGELQASIGCVDGAPGAQAQLMFRGCTRQIDGSQVFKYKDKKLIHRTTNMCLAVITTNNVRRPALAVCQDSSDFYWSIPRTNSISRL
;
A
#
# COMPACT_ATOMS: atom_id res chain seq x y z
N MET A 1 -35.67 6.95 15.43
CA MET A 1 -34.42 6.15 15.36
C MET A 1 -33.39 6.96 14.59
N GLY A 2 -32.14 7.01 15.04
CA GLY A 2 -31.08 7.73 14.32
C GLY A 2 -30.75 7.05 12.99
N THR A 3 -30.27 7.83 12.01
CA THR A 3 -29.78 7.32 10.72
C THR A 3 -28.39 6.70 10.86
N ARG A 4 -28.08 5.65 10.07
CA ARG A 4 -26.78 4.98 10.09
C ARG A 4 -25.68 5.93 9.60
N SER A 5 -24.78 6.31 10.51
CA SER A 5 -23.75 7.33 10.25
C SER A 5 -22.39 6.78 9.78
N GLY A 6 -22.13 5.47 9.97
CA GLY A 6 -20.85 4.84 9.64
C GLY A 6 -19.86 4.80 10.81
N LEU A 7 -18.84 3.94 10.70
CA LEU A 7 -17.80 3.73 11.71
C LEU A 7 -17.08 5.03 12.06
N VAL A 8 -16.66 5.81 11.05
CA VAL A 8 -15.89 7.04 11.26
C VAL A 8 -16.67 8.04 12.12
N LYS A 9 -17.92 8.33 11.73
CA LYS A 9 -18.79 9.29 12.45
C LYS A 9 -19.17 8.77 13.83
N ALA A 10 -19.40 7.46 13.99
CA ALA A 10 -19.68 6.85 15.29
C ALA A 10 -18.47 6.96 16.24
N ARG A 11 -17.25 6.67 15.76
CA ARG A 11 -16.01 6.83 16.55
C ARG A 11 -15.79 8.28 16.96
N LEU A 12 -16.03 9.24 16.06
CA LEU A 12 -15.95 10.67 16.39
C LEU A 12 -16.94 11.07 17.48
N LYS A 13 -18.18 10.55 17.45
CA LYS A 13 -19.17 10.82 18.50
C LYS A 13 -18.78 10.21 19.84
N GLY A 14 -18.26 8.99 19.84
CA GLY A 14 -17.72 8.34 21.05
C GLY A 14 -16.52 9.12 21.63
N ALA A 15 -15.62 9.58 20.75
CA ALA A 15 -14.51 10.44 21.16
C ALA A 15 -15.03 11.74 21.79
N GLU A 16 -16.00 12.42 21.18
CA GLU A 16 -16.54 13.70 21.70
C GLU A 16 -17.01 13.60 23.16
N VAL A 17 -17.75 12.53 23.51
CA VAL A 17 -18.33 12.34 24.85
C VAL A 17 -17.37 11.70 25.86
N SER A 18 -16.26 11.11 25.40
CA SER A 18 -15.26 10.51 26.28
C SER A 18 -14.57 11.56 27.16
N LYS A 19 -14.34 11.22 28.43
CA LYS A 19 -13.66 12.08 29.42
C LYS A 19 -12.22 11.62 29.73
N GLY A 20 -11.77 10.52 29.13
CA GLY A 20 -10.43 9.98 29.35
C GLY A 20 -9.33 10.84 28.71
N LYS A 21 -8.14 10.84 29.32
CA LYS A 21 -6.94 11.49 28.73
C LYS A 21 -6.44 10.76 27.48
N THR A 22 -6.73 9.47 27.39
CA THR A 22 -6.47 8.62 26.22
C THR A 22 -7.80 8.13 25.65
N LEU A 23 -7.80 7.86 24.35
CA LEU A 23 -8.88 7.23 23.62
C LEU A 23 -8.38 5.84 23.19
N THR A 24 -9.11 4.79 23.57
CA THR A 24 -8.89 3.44 23.06
C THR A 24 -10.09 3.05 22.19
N PHE A 25 -9.82 2.73 20.93
CA PHE A 25 -10.81 2.22 20.00
C PHE A 25 -10.66 0.70 19.93
N LEU A 26 -11.78 -0.01 20.08
CA LEU A 26 -11.91 -1.44 19.88
C LEU A 26 -13.12 -1.69 18.98
N ASP A 27 -13.01 -2.67 18.09
CA ASP A 27 -14.18 -3.16 17.37
C ASP A 27 -15.07 -3.98 18.32
N ALA A 28 -16.37 -4.04 18.03
CA ALA A 28 -17.38 -4.61 18.92
C ALA A 28 -17.33 -6.15 19.07
N HIS A 29 -16.32 -6.80 18.49
CA HIS A 29 -16.13 -8.25 18.45
C HIS A 29 -14.65 -8.58 18.72
N CYS A 30 -14.18 -8.07 19.87
CA CYS A 30 -12.82 -8.29 20.37
C CYS A 30 -12.85 -8.90 21.78
N GLU A 31 -11.78 -9.63 22.13
CA GLU A 31 -11.51 -10.13 23.48
C GLU A 31 -10.11 -9.70 23.91
N ALA A 32 -10.01 -8.85 24.92
CA ALA A 32 -8.74 -8.35 25.41
C ALA A 32 -8.12 -9.32 26.43
N THR A 33 -6.80 -9.54 26.36
CA THR A 33 -6.10 -10.41 27.31
C THR A 33 -5.76 -9.68 28.61
N ASP A 34 -5.37 -10.42 29.64
CA ASP A 34 -4.81 -9.81 30.85
C ASP A 34 -3.58 -8.95 30.53
N GLY A 35 -3.49 -7.77 31.15
CA GLY A 35 -2.36 -6.84 30.96
C GLY A 35 -2.30 -6.16 29.59
N TRP A 36 -3.35 -6.21 28.77
CA TRP A 36 -3.31 -5.67 27.42
C TRP A 36 -3.17 -4.14 27.35
N LEU A 37 -3.65 -3.39 28.34
CA LEU A 37 -3.82 -1.95 28.21
C LEU A 37 -2.60 -1.17 28.72
N GLU A 38 -1.97 -1.65 29.79
CA GLU A 38 -0.85 -1.01 30.47
C GLU A 38 0.34 -0.76 29.54
N PRO A 39 0.79 -1.74 28.71
CA PRO A 39 1.87 -1.52 27.75
C PRO A 39 1.53 -0.47 26.68
N LEU A 40 0.25 -0.35 26.31
CA LEU A 40 -0.20 0.68 25.35
C LEU A 40 -0.15 2.07 26.00
N LEU A 41 -0.66 2.19 27.23
CA LEU A 41 -0.68 3.46 27.96
C LEU A 41 0.73 3.94 28.32
N GLU A 42 1.65 3.03 28.64
CA GLU A 42 3.06 3.35 28.90
C GLU A 42 3.69 4.05 27.69
N GLN A 43 3.50 3.53 26.48
CA GLN A 43 4.06 4.13 25.28
C GLN A 43 3.54 5.56 25.04
N ILE A 44 2.26 5.81 25.30
CA ILE A 44 1.66 7.17 25.19
C ILE A 44 2.16 8.09 26.31
N ALA A 45 2.41 7.55 27.50
CA ALA A 45 2.97 8.33 28.60
C ALA A 45 4.41 8.77 28.32
N LEU A 46 5.20 7.94 27.63
CA LEU A 46 6.56 8.26 27.19
C LEU A 46 6.58 9.32 26.08
N ASP A 47 5.65 9.25 25.12
CA ASP A 47 5.45 10.28 24.12
C ASP A 47 3.97 10.34 23.69
N SER A 48 3.33 11.48 24.00
CA SER A 48 1.91 11.70 23.71
C SER A 48 1.57 11.75 22.21
N LYS A 49 2.57 11.81 21.32
CA LYS A 49 2.40 11.72 19.87
C LYS A 49 2.45 10.28 19.32
N ARG A 50 2.65 9.28 20.19
CA ARG A 50 2.55 7.87 19.81
C ARG A 50 1.10 7.44 19.68
N VAL A 51 0.84 6.71 18.62
CA VAL A 51 -0.39 5.95 18.40
C VAL A 51 -0.01 4.49 18.43
N VAL A 52 -0.69 3.72 19.26
CA VAL A 52 -0.23 2.36 19.58
C VAL A 52 -1.33 1.34 19.36
N CYS A 53 -0.95 0.21 18.78
CA CYS A 53 -1.81 -0.92 18.48
C CYS A 53 -1.35 -2.15 19.27
N PRO A 54 -2.29 -2.99 19.75
CA PRO A 54 -1.96 -4.33 20.22
C PRO A 54 -1.55 -5.23 19.04
N ILE A 55 -0.95 -6.38 19.32
CA ILE A 55 -1.05 -7.50 18.39
C ILE A 55 -2.51 -7.96 18.36
N ILE A 56 -3.03 -8.12 17.15
CA ILE A 56 -4.38 -8.59 16.92
C ILE A 56 -4.34 -10.11 16.75
N ASP A 57 -4.83 -10.81 17.77
CA ASP A 57 -5.01 -12.26 17.74
C ASP A 57 -6.29 -12.63 16.99
N VAL A 58 -6.40 -13.87 16.55
CA VAL A 58 -7.51 -14.33 15.71
C VAL A 58 -8.50 -15.09 16.58
N ILE A 59 -9.74 -14.62 16.62
CA ILE A 59 -10.87 -15.42 17.12
C ILE A 59 -11.56 -16.03 15.91
N ASN A 60 -11.62 -17.37 15.85
CA ASN A 60 -12.22 -18.07 14.72
C ASN A 60 -13.72 -17.73 14.60
N GLU A 61 -14.18 -17.32 13.41
CA GLU A 61 -15.58 -16.88 13.21
C GLU A 61 -16.63 -17.99 13.45
N ASN A 62 -16.25 -19.27 13.40
CA ASN A 62 -17.16 -20.41 13.55
C ASN A 62 -17.01 -21.10 14.90
N THR A 63 -15.77 -21.35 15.34
CA THR A 63 -15.50 -22.11 16.59
C THR A 63 -15.29 -21.21 17.80
N PHE A 64 -15.07 -19.91 17.60
CA PHE A 64 -14.66 -18.95 18.65
C PHE A 64 -13.36 -19.33 19.37
N GLU A 65 -12.57 -20.23 18.78
CA GLU A 65 -11.23 -20.54 19.29
C GLU A 65 -10.33 -19.31 19.17
N TYR A 66 -9.62 -19.01 20.26
CA TYR A 66 -8.64 -17.95 20.34
C TYR A 66 -7.27 -18.46 19.87
N VAL A 67 -6.77 -17.91 18.77
CA VAL A 67 -5.49 -18.29 18.15
C VAL A 67 -4.56 -17.08 18.13
N SER A 68 -3.35 -17.26 18.67
CA SER A 68 -2.35 -16.19 18.69
C SER A 68 -1.98 -15.73 17.27
N GLY A 69 -2.06 -14.43 17.05
CA GLY A 69 -1.58 -13.75 15.85
C GLY A 69 -0.05 -13.68 15.78
N SER A 70 0.48 -13.38 14.60
CA SER A 70 1.92 -13.29 14.40
C SER A 70 2.50 -11.99 14.95
N ALA A 71 3.52 -12.09 15.80
CA ALA A 71 4.33 -10.96 16.24
C ALA A 71 5.35 -10.48 15.18
N THR A 72 5.46 -11.20 14.06
CA THR A 72 6.41 -10.90 12.98
C THR A 72 5.74 -10.29 11.75
N THR A 73 4.48 -9.87 11.89
CA THR A 73 3.73 -9.17 10.85
C THR A 73 3.39 -7.74 11.26
N TRP A 74 3.35 -6.85 10.28
CA TRP A 74 2.97 -5.45 10.45
C TRP A 74 2.07 -4.99 9.28
N GLY A 75 1.55 -3.77 9.36
CA GLY A 75 0.64 -3.23 8.36
C GLY A 75 1.37 -2.58 7.18
N ILE A 76 0.96 -2.97 5.97
CA ILE A 76 1.39 -2.37 4.71
C ILE A 76 0.15 -1.99 3.87
N PHE A 77 0.34 -1.28 2.76
CA PHE A 77 -0.72 -1.03 1.79
C PHE A 77 -0.20 -0.99 0.36
N ASP A 78 -1.09 -1.27 -0.60
CA ASP A 78 -0.78 -1.28 -2.04
C ASP A 78 -1.13 0.04 -2.76
N TRP A 79 -0.93 0.07 -4.08
CA TRP A 79 -1.21 1.25 -4.91
C TRP A 79 -2.70 1.64 -4.92
N SER A 80 -3.60 0.72 -4.58
CA SER A 80 -5.02 0.98 -4.41
C SER A 80 -5.37 1.42 -2.98
N LEU A 81 -4.37 1.70 -2.13
CA LEU A 81 -4.51 2.04 -0.71
C LEU A 81 -5.26 0.97 0.09
N SER A 82 -5.21 -0.28 -0.36
CA SER A 82 -5.77 -1.41 0.38
C SER A 82 -4.76 -1.90 1.41
N PHE A 83 -5.21 -2.09 2.64
CA PHE A 83 -4.40 -2.59 3.74
C PHE A 83 -4.12 -4.08 3.58
N HIS A 84 -2.88 -4.48 3.87
CA HIS A 84 -2.45 -5.87 3.92
C HIS A 84 -1.55 -6.11 5.14
N TRP A 85 -1.48 -7.38 5.57
CA TRP A 85 -0.45 -7.83 6.50
C TRP A 85 0.80 -8.24 5.72
N GLY A 86 1.94 -7.66 6.07
CA GLY A 86 3.24 -8.01 5.51
C GLY A 86 4.20 -8.50 6.59
N PRO A 87 5.27 -9.23 6.24
CA PRO A 87 6.32 -9.54 7.18
C PRO A 87 7.04 -8.25 7.62
N VAL A 88 7.40 -8.16 8.90
CA VAL A 88 8.22 -7.06 9.43
C VAL A 88 9.52 -6.98 8.62
N SER A 89 9.97 -5.79 8.24
CA SER A 89 11.15 -5.66 7.38
C SER A 89 12.44 -6.07 8.10
N LYS A 90 13.47 -6.45 7.31
CA LYS A 90 14.81 -6.72 7.86
C LYS A 90 15.37 -5.51 8.63
N ARG A 91 15.09 -4.29 8.17
CA ARG A 91 15.51 -3.05 8.81
C ARG A 91 14.89 -2.90 10.20
N GLU A 92 13.59 -3.17 10.31
CA GLU A 92 12.90 -3.04 11.59
C GLU A 92 13.31 -4.14 12.58
N ARG A 93 13.47 -5.38 12.11
CA ARG A 93 14.04 -6.47 12.94
C ARG A 93 15.43 -6.17 13.46
N ALA A 94 16.29 -5.59 12.61
CA ALA A 94 17.63 -5.15 13.03
C ALA A 94 17.56 -4.03 14.08
N ARG A 95 16.59 -3.10 13.97
CA ARG A 95 16.39 -2.01 14.94
C ARG A 95 15.98 -2.55 16.32
N THR A 96 15.13 -3.58 16.35
CA THR A 96 14.71 -4.20 17.61
C THR A 96 15.68 -5.27 18.11
N ASN A 97 16.72 -5.60 17.34
CA ASN A 97 17.60 -6.75 17.61
C ASN A 97 16.80 -8.06 17.79
N ASP A 98 15.71 -8.20 17.03
CA ASP A 98 14.74 -9.30 17.15
C ASP A 98 14.16 -9.48 18.58
N ASP A 99 14.26 -8.47 19.45
CA ASP A 99 13.66 -8.51 20.80
C ASP A 99 12.14 -8.44 20.70
N PRO A 100 11.41 -9.49 21.14
CA PRO A 100 9.96 -9.54 21.03
C PRO A 100 9.25 -8.57 21.99
N ASN A 101 9.95 -7.88 22.89
CA ASN A 101 9.36 -6.93 23.84
C ASN A 101 9.48 -5.48 23.36
N VAL A 102 10.26 -5.20 22.33
CA VAL A 102 10.43 -3.85 21.79
C VAL A 102 9.28 -3.54 20.82
N PRO A 103 8.55 -2.42 21.01
CA PRO A 103 7.50 -2.01 20.08
C PRO A 103 8.01 -1.87 18.64
N LEU A 104 7.23 -2.37 17.68
CA LEU A 104 7.51 -2.29 16.25
C LEU A 104 6.98 -0.98 15.69
N ARG A 105 7.79 -0.25 14.92
CA ARG A 105 7.37 0.92 14.13
C ARG A 105 6.67 0.44 12.87
N THR A 106 5.35 0.47 12.85
CA THR A 106 4.56 -0.03 11.71
C THR A 106 4.25 1.10 10.71
N PRO A 107 4.40 0.87 9.39
CA PRO A 107 4.02 1.84 8.37
C PRO A 107 2.53 2.19 8.38
N SER A 108 1.69 1.19 8.64
CA SER A 108 0.23 1.30 8.68
C SER A 108 -0.37 0.48 9.81
N MET A 109 -1.57 0.85 10.25
CA MET A 109 -2.39 0.05 11.17
C MET A 109 -3.61 -0.54 10.45
N ALA A 110 -4.16 -1.61 11.00
CA ALA A 110 -5.44 -2.17 10.56
C ALA A 110 -6.62 -1.21 10.87
N GLY A 111 -6.49 -0.41 11.94
CA GLY A 111 -7.43 0.66 12.31
C GLY A 111 -8.60 0.23 13.20
N GLY A 112 -8.88 -1.05 13.35
CA GLY A 112 -9.89 -1.57 14.26
C GLY A 112 -9.57 -1.30 15.75
N LEU A 113 -8.30 -1.48 16.11
CA LEU A 113 -7.82 -1.48 17.48
C LEU A 113 -6.59 -0.57 17.63
N PHE A 114 -6.71 0.50 18.40
CA PHE A 114 -5.58 1.37 18.74
C PHE A 114 -5.89 2.28 19.94
N THR A 115 -4.84 2.77 20.58
CA THR A 115 -4.90 3.78 21.64
C THR A 115 -4.11 5.02 21.24
N ILE A 116 -4.64 6.20 21.57
CA ILE A 116 -4.06 7.50 21.24
C ILE A 116 -4.35 8.51 22.38
N SER A 117 -3.44 9.46 22.61
CA SER A 117 -3.74 10.63 23.44
C SER A 117 -4.95 11.39 22.88
N ARG A 118 -5.91 11.76 23.73
CA ARG A 118 -7.10 12.52 23.33
C ARG A 118 -6.71 13.86 22.69
N ASP A 119 -5.80 14.58 23.33
CA ASP A 119 -5.35 15.89 22.85
C ASP A 119 -4.62 15.76 21.51
N TYR A 120 -3.79 14.72 21.37
CA TYR A 120 -3.11 14.46 20.10
C TYR A 120 -4.10 14.09 19.00
N PHE A 121 -5.09 13.22 19.27
CA PHE A 121 -6.14 12.84 18.32
C PHE A 121 -6.83 14.07 17.71
N TYR A 122 -7.25 15.03 18.53
CA TYR A 122 -7.88 16.26 18.04
C TYR A 122 -6.87 17.21 17.39
N LYS A 123 -5.66 17.33 17.93
CA LYS A 123 -4.59 18.18 17.36
C LYS A 123 -4.24 17.80 15.93
N ILE A 124 -4.16 16.51 15.62
CA ILE A 124 -3.91 16.04 14.25
C ILE A 124 -5.18 16.01 13.39
N GLY A 125 -6.30 16.56 13.85
CA GLY A 125 -7.54 16.69 13.09
C GLY A 125 -8.44 15.46 13.09
N SER A 126 -8.38 14.61 14.12
CA SER A 126 -9.27 13.46 14.35
C SER A 126 -9.38 12.53 13.14
N TYR A 127 -10.57 12.06 12.76
CA TYR A 127 -10.82 11.43 11.47
C TYR A 127 -11.32 12.46 10.44
N ASP A 128 -11.09 12.19 9.16
CA ASP A 128 -11.72 12.94 8.08
C ASP A 128 -13.24 12.71 8.09
N LYS A 129 -14.01 13.75 8.43
CA LYS A 129 -15.48 13.72 8.53
C LYS A 129 -16.16 13.49 7.18
N GLY A 130 -15.46 13.73 6.08
CA GLY A 130 -15.94 13.47 4.72
C GLY A 130 -15.88 11.99 4.32
N MET A 131 -15.19 11.14 5.09
CA MET A 131 -15.22 9.70 4.84
C MET A 131 -16.59 9.10 5.14
N ILE A 132 -17.01 8.18 4.27
CA ILE A 132 -18.33 7.55 4.32
C ILE A 132 -18.23 6.10 4.81
N VAL A 133 -19.17 5.73 5.67
CA VAL A 133 -19.38 4.37 6.21
C VAL A 133 -18.15 3.73 6.87
N TRP A 134 -17.25 3.09 6.12
CA TRP A 134 -16.13 2.31 6.63
C TRP A 134 -15.08 2.08 5.54
N GLY A 135 -13.80 2.06 5.92
CA GLY A 135 -12.68 1.63 5.09
C GLY A 135 -11.83 2.79 4.57
N GLY A 136 -10.52 2.59 4.53
CA GLY A 136 -9.52 3.58 4.10
C GLY A 136 -9.08 4.56 5.21
N GLU A 137 -9.84 4.70 6.29
CA GLU A 137 -9.52 5.62 7.39
C GLU A 137 -8.24 5.22 8.14
N ASN A 138 -7.94 3.93 8.15
CA ASN A 138 -6.76 3.37 8.78
C ASN A 138 -5.48 3.77 8.02
N VAL A 139 -5.50 3.71 6.69
CA VAL A 139 -4.38 4.13 5.83
C VAL A 139 -4.18 5.65 5.90
N GLU A 140 -5.27 6.43 5.80
CA GLU A 140 -5.21 7.89 5.94
C GLU A 140 -4.56 8.32 7.25
N MET A 141 -5.05 7.77 8.36
CA MET A 141 -4.56 8.15 9.68
C MET A 141 -3.11 7.70 9.88
N SER A 142 -2.73 6.52 9.38
CA SER A 142 -1.35 6.03 9.45
C SER A 142 -0.37 6.97 8.73
N ILE A 143 -0.71 7.36 7.49
CA ILE A 143 0.12 8.26 6.69
C ILE A 143 0.23 9.63 7.38
N ARG A 144 -0.90 10.16 7.87
CA ARG A 144 -0.94 11.45 8.57
C ARG A 144 -0.13 11.44 9.87
N ILE A 145 -0.26 10.41 10.71
CA ILE A 145 0.50 10.30 11.97
C ILE A 145 1.99 10.44 11.69
N TRP A 146 2.51 9.67 10.73
CA TRP A 146 3.91 9.68 10.36
C TRP A 146 4.34 11.00 9.73
N GLN A 147 3.63 11.48 8.70
CA GLN A 147 4.00 12.73 8.01
C GLN A 147 3.95 13.94 8.94
N CYS A 148 3.06 13.95 9.94
CA CYS A 148 2.87 15.09 10.84
C CYS A 148 3.62 14.95 12.18
N GLY A 149 4.61 14.04 12.24
CA GLY A 149 5.60 14.00 13.32
C GLY A 149 5.21 13.20 14.56
N GLY A 150 4.28 12.25 14.44
CA GLY A 150 4.05 11.20 15.42
C GLY A 150 4.70 9.87 15.05
N GLU A 151 4.47 8.85 15.87
CA GLU A 151 4.91 7.48 15.64
C GLU A 151 3.71 6.53 15.72
N LEU A 152 3.69 5.51 14.86
CA LEU A 152 2.70 4.44 14.90
C LEU A 152 3.38 3.12 15.29
N LEU A 153 2.95 2.53 16.40
CA LEU A 153 3.61 1.38 17.00
C LEU A 153 2.67 0.17 17.12
N ILE A 154 3.21 -1.03 16.94
CA ILE A 154 2.61 -2.28 17.44
C ILE A 154 3.35 -2.65 18.72
N VAL A 155 2.64 -2.87 19.82
CA VAL A 155 3.22 -3.21 21.12
C VAL A 155 3.03 -4.71 21.37
N PRO A 156 4.08 -5.55 21.25
CA PRO A 156 3.91 -7.00 21.26
C PRO A 156 3.36 -7.61 22.55
N CYS A 157 3.62 -6.95 23.69
CA CYS A 157 3.12 -7.37 24.99
C CYS A 157 1.60 -7.12 25.16
N SER A 158 1.00 -6.28 24.33
CA SER A 158 -0.44 -6.02 24.32
C SER A 158 -1.11 -6.91 23.28
N ARG A 159 -2.07 -7.75 23.70
CA ARG A 159 -2.78 -8.66 22.80
C ARG A 159 -4.28 -8.52 22.94
N VAL A 160 -4.97 -8.49 21.81
CA VAL A 160 -6.43 -8.44 21.74
C VAL A 160 -6.88 -9.34 20.61
N GLY A 161 -7.71 -10.32 20.92
CA GLY A 161 -8.35 -11.18 19.93
C GLY A 161 -9.42 -10.42 19.17
N HIS A 162 -9.56 -10.70 17.88
CA HIS A 162 -10.56 -10.10 17.00
C HIS A 162 -11.18 -11.18 16.11
N VAL A 163 -12.51 -11.13 15.93
CA VAL A 163 -13.21 -12.04 15.02
C VAL A 163 -13.03 -11.59 13.56
N PHE A 164 -12.12 -12.25 12.83
CA PHE A 164 -11.94 -11.99 11.39
C PHE A 164 -13.02 -12.69 10.57
N ARG A 165 -13.80 -11.88 9.83
CA ARG A 165 -14.90 -12.37 8.99
C ARG A 165 -14.51 -12.39 7.52
N LYS A 166 -15.01 -13.37 6.78
CA LYS A 166 -14.79 -13.43 5.30
C LYS A 166 -15.58 -12.37 4.54
N VAL A 167 -16.77 -12.00 5.03
CA VAL A 167 -17.68 -11.05 4.37
C VAL A 167 -18.25 -10.09 5.40
N SER A 168 -18.35 -8.80 5.03
CA SER A 168 -19.03 -7.82 5.87
C SER A 168 -20.55 -8.05 5.84
N PRO A 169 -21.23 -8.19 6.99
CA PRO A 169 -22.66 -8.48 7.05
C PRO A 169 -23.55 -7.24 6.88
N TYR A 170 -22.99 -6.07 6.55
CA TYR A 170 -23.71 -4.80 6.56
C TYR A 170 -24.05 -4.27 5.17
N TYR A 171 -25.07 -3.42 5.09
CA TYR A 171 -25.43 -2.70 3.86
C TYR A 171 -24.36 -1.64 3.48
N TRP A 172 -24.18 -1.38 2.19
CA TRP A 172 -23.23 -0.39 1.67
C TRP A 172 -23.92 0.52 0.65
N PRO A 173 -24.16 1.80 0.95
CA PRO A 173 -24.72 2.75 -0.02
C PRO A 173 -23.80 2.84 -1.24
N GLY A 174 -24.32 2.52 -2.44
CA GLY A 174 -23.52 2.49 -3.67
C GLY A 174 -22.55 1.31 -3.81
N GLY A 175 -22.54 0.37 -2.84
CA GLY A 175 -21.64 -0.78 -2.81
C GLY A 175 -20.28 -0.51 -2.15
N VAL A 176 -19.60 -1.58 -1.74
CA VAL A 176 -18.30 -1.54 -1.04
C VAL A 176 -17.25 -0.79 -1.86
N THR A 177 -17.18 -1.09 -3.16
CA THR A 177 -16.19 -0.49 -4.07
C THR A 177 -16.32 1.02 -4.17
N HIS A 178 -17.55 1.54 -4.24
CA HIS A 178 -17.79 2.99 -4.30
C HIS A 178 -17.34 3.67 -2.99
N VAL A 179 -17.73 3.12 -1.84
CA VAL A 179 -17.34 3.64 -0.51
C VAL A 179 -15.83 3.67 -0.34
N LEU A 180 -15.14 2.56 -0.64
CA LEU A 180 -13.69 2.48 -0.54
C LEU A 180 -13.00 3.42 -1.53
N SER A 181 -13.53 3.56 -2.75
CA SER A 181 -12.97 4.44 -3.77
C SER A 181 -13.06 5.91 -3.37
N VAL A 182 -14.19 6.35 -2.79
CA VAL A 182 -14.36 7.71 -2.27
C VAL A 182 -13.36 7.99 -1.14
N ASN A 183 -13.31 7.14 -0.12
CA ASN A 183 -12.43 7.35 1.05
C ASN A 183 -10.94 7.31 0.66
N SER A 184 -10.57 6.38 -0.22
CA SER A 184 -9.19 6.26 -0.71
C SER A 184 -8.81 7.41 -1.63
N LEU A 185 -9.73 7.93 -2.45
CA LEU A 185 -9.49 9.11 -3.28
C LEU A 185 -9.24 10.36 -2.43
N ARG A 186 -10.03 10.59 -1.38
CA ARG A 186 -9.79 11.68 -0.42
C ARG A 186 -8.38 11.57 0.20
N THR A 187 -7.98 10.36 0.56
CA THR A 187 -6.62 10.08 1.08
C THR A 187 -5.55 10.40 0.05
N ALA A 188 -5.72 9.92 -1.19
CA ALA A 188 -4.78 10.09 -2.29
C ALA A 188 -4.53 11.58 -2.59
N LEU A 189 -5.60 12.37 -2.70
CA LEU A 189 -5.54 13.78 -3.07
C LEU A 189 -4.95 14.68 -1.97
N VAL A 190 -5.00 14.26 -0.71
CA VAL A 190 -4.49 15.05 0.42
C VAL A 190 -3.07 14.64 0.79
N TRP A 191 -2.73 13.35 0.79
CA TRP A 191 -1.56 12.83 1.50
C TRP A 191 -0.46 12.22 0.63
N LEU A 192 -0.71 11.93 -0.65
CA LEU A 192 0.24 11.20 -1.51
C LEU A 192 1.10 12.07 -2.42
N ASP A 193 0.90 13.39 -2.44
CA ASP A 193 1.63 14.30 -3.33
C ASP A 193 1.58 13.83 -4.81
N GLU A 194 2.74 13.72 -5.48
CA GLU A 194 2.85 13.19 -6.84
C GLU A 194 2.51 11.69 -6.95
N TYR A 195 2.59 10.94 -5.85
CA TYR A 195 2.31 9.50 -5.83
C TYR A 195 0.82 9.17 -5.89
N LYS A 196 -0.06 10.18 -5.82
CA LYS A 196 -1.50 10.01 -6.11
C LYS A 196 -1.74 9.37 -7.49
N GLU A 197 -0.82 9.57 -8.43
CA GLU A 197 -0.86 8.96 -9.77
C GLU A 197 -0.92 7.42 -9.71
N PHE A 198 -0.27 6.79 -8.73
CA PHE A 198 -0.36 5.33 -8.55
C PHE A 198 -1.80 4.92 -8.25
N TYR A 199 -2.46 5.61 -7.31
CA TYR A 199 -3.87 5.35 -7.00
C TYR A 199 -4.79 5.63 -8.19
N LEU A 200 -4.64 6.80 -8.82
CA LEU A 200 -5.48 7.24 -9.93
C LEU A 200 -5.35 6.32 -11.16
N ARG A 201 -4.16 5.81 -11.46
CA ARG A 201 -3.95 4.89 -12.59
C ARG A 201 -4.30 3.44 -12.25
N SER A 202 -4.17 3.03 -11.00
CA SER A 202 -4.71 1.74 -10.55
C SER A 202 -6.24 1.73 -10.51
N ASN A 203 -6.87 2.91 -10.38
CA ASN A 203 -8.31 3.08 -10.23
C ASN A 203 -8.81 4.21 -11.16
N PRO A 204 -8.81 4.00 -12.50
CA PRO A 204 -9.05 5.08 -13.49
C PRO A 204 -10.44 5.72 -13.37
N ASP A 205 -11.41 5.01 -12.80
CA ASP A 205 -12.76 5.52 -12.58
C ASP A 205 -12.90 6.29 -11.25
N ALA A 206 -11.87 6.34 -10.39
CA ALA A 206 -11.97 6.93 -9.07
C ALA A 206 -12.42 8.40 -9.11
N LEU A 207 -11.88 9.19 -10.05
CA LEU A 207 -12.21 10.62 -10.22
C LEU A 207 -13.66 10.89 -10.68
N LYS A 208 -14.39 9.86 -11.13
CA LYS A 208 -15.81 9.99 -11.45
C LYS A 208 -16.69 10.04 -10.21
N ASN A 209 -16.17 9.60 -9.06
CA ASN A 209 -16.89 9.66 -7.80
C ASN A 209 -16.87 11.09 -7.23
N ASP A 210 -18.00 11.55 -6.72
CA ASP A 210 -18.04 12.73 -5.85
C ASP A 210 -17.38 12.38 -4.52
N TYR A 211 -16.18 12.92 -4.30
CA TYR A 211 -15.43 12.72 -3.07
C TYR A 211 -15.63 13.87 -2.07
N GLY A 212 -16.44 14.88 -2.38
CA GLY A 212 -16.69 16.05 -1.54
C GLY A 212 -15.49 16.97 -1.34
N ASP A 213 -15.67 18.02 -0.53
CA ASP A 213 -14.61 19.00 -0.24
C ASP A 213 -13.49 18.39 0.64
N ILE A 214 -12.24 18.67 0.26
CA ILE A 214 -11.02 18.24 0.97
C ILE A 214 -10.18 19.44 1.46
N SER A 215 -10.65 20.67 1.29
CA SER A 215 -9.92 21.90 1.59
C SER A 215 -9.48 21.96 3.07
N GLU A 216 -10.35 21.58 4.00
CA GLU A 216 -10.03 21.51 5.44
C GLU A 216 -8.86 20.53 5.71
N ARG A 217 -8.82 19.38 5.02
CA ARG A 217 -7.77 18.36 5.19
C ARG A 217 -6.44 18.84 4.60
N GLN A 218 -6.49 19.50 3.45
CA GLN A 218 -5.30 20.11 2.84
C GLN A 218 -4.74 21.23 3.72
N GLU A 219 -5.60 22.09 4.28
CA GLU A 219 -5.17 23.18 5.16
C GLU A 219 -4.62 22.68 6.49
N LEU A 220 -5.22 21.63 7.06
CA LEU A 220 -4.69 20.94 8.22
C LEU A 220 -3.27 20.43 7.96
N ARG A 221 -3.03 19.76 6.81
CA ARG A 221 -1.70 19.25 6.45
C ARG A 221 -0.65 20.37 6.37
N LYS A 222 -1.02 21.52 5.82
CA LYS A 222 -0.15 22.71 5.78
C LYS A 222 0.11 23.28 7.17
N THR A 223 -0.95 23.47 7.96
CA THR A 223 -0.90 24.05 9.32
C THR A 223 -0.01 23.22 10.25
N LEU A 224 -0.07 21.90 10.13
CA LEU A 224 0.77 20.98 10.92
C LEU A 224 2.21 20.88 10.41
N GLY A 225 2.55 21.48 9.26
CA GLY A 225 3.89 21.41 8.68
C GLY A 225 4.32 19.98 8.33
N CYS A 226 3.39 19.15 7.85
CA CYS A 226 3.65 17.74 7.62
C CYS A 226 4.67 17.53 6.48
N LYS A 227 5.46 16.46 6.60
CA LYS A 227 6.44 16.01 5.61
C LYS A 227 5.76 15.50 4.34
N SER A 228 6.52 15.37 3.25
CA SER A 228 6.02 14.82 1.99
C SER A 228 5.79 13.31 2.06
N PHE A 229 5.00 12.77 1.14
CA PHE A 229 4.85 11.33 0.98
C PHE A 229 6.17 10.67 0.52
N ARG A 230 6.98 11.38 -0.26
CA ARG A 230 8.36 10.94 -0.57
C ARG A 230 9.17 10.69 0.70
N TRP A 231 9.14 11.62 1.66
CA TRP A 231 9.81 11.44 2.95
C TRP A 231 9.28 10.22 3.71
N TYR A 232 7.95 9.99 3.68
CA TYR A 232 7.34 8.80 4.28
C TYR A 232 7.90 7.52 3.64
N LEU A 233 8.00 7.45 2.32
CA LEU A 233 8.58 6.29 1.64
C LEU A 233 10.08 6.13 1.93
N GLU A 234 10.85 7.21 1.95
CA GLU A 234 12.31 7.15 2.19
C GLU A 234 12.68 6.85 3.65
N THR A 235 11.83 7.23 4.61
CA THR A 235 12.16 7.19 6.05
C THR A 235 11.34 6.14 6.79
N VAL A 236 10.03 6.12 6.58
CA VAL A 236 9.10 5.28 7.34
C VAL A 236 8.95 3.92 6.70
N HIS A 237 8.74 3.85 5.39
CA HIS A 237 8.52 2.58 4.68
C HIS A 237 9.30 2.45 3.36
N PRO A 238 10.65 2.33 3.40
CA PRO A 238 11.48 2.11 2.21
C PRO A 238 11.20 0.78 1.51
N GLU A 239 10.56 -0.15 2.21
CA GLU A 239 10.11 -1.45 1.72
C GLU A 239 8.70 -1.40 1.12
N SER A 240 8.07 -0.22 1.06
CA SER A 240 6.73 -0.01 0.51
C SER A 240 6.62 -0.50 -0.92
N LEU A 241 5.43 -0.96 -1.31
CA LEU A 241 5.10 -1.28 -2.69
C LEU A 241 5.19 -0.05 -3.61
N PHE A 242 5.15 1.17 -3.05
CA PHE A 242 5.43 2.40 -3.79
C PHE A 242 6.96 2.63 -3.90
N PRO A 243 7.52 2.68 -5.12
CA PRO A 243 8.92 3.03 -5.32
C PRO A 243 9.15 4.55 -5.20
N PHE A 244 9.96 4.98 -4.24
CA PHE A 244 10.33 6.39 -4.08
C PHE A 244 11.28 6.92 -5.18
N ASP A 245 11.89 6.02 -5.95
CA ASP A 245 12.85 6.29 -7.02
C ASP A 245 12.27 6.03 -8.41
N TYR A 246 10.94 6.09 -8.55
CA TYR A 246 10.29 5.92 -9.85
C TYR A 246 10.59 7.06 -10.82
N LEU A 247 10.83 6.70 -12.07
CA LEU A 247 11.08 7.60 -13.21
C LEU A 247 9.88 7.65 -14.18
N GLY A 248 8.88 6.79 -13.99
CA GLY A 248 7.70 6.74 -14.82
C GLY A 248 6.71 5.70 -14.33
N LEU A 249 5.44 5.91 -14.67
CA LEU A 249 4.32 5.03 -14.34
C LEU A 249 3.42 4.90 -15.58
N GLY A 250 3.05 3.69 -15.97
CA GLY A 250 2.29 3.44 -17.19
C GLY A 250 2.51 2.04 -17.75
N GLU A 251 2.18 1.86 -19.02
CA GLU A 251 2.32 0.57 -19.69
C GLU A 251 3.73 0.38 -20.27
N VAL A 252 4.17 -0.88 -20.34
CA VAL A 252 5.36 -1.27 -21.13
C VAL A 252 4.85 -1.77 -22.48
N ARG A 253 4.89 -0.90 -23.48
CA ARG A 253 4.29 -1.12 -24.80
C ARG A 253 5.31 -1.68 -25.78
N HIS A 254 4.94 -2.71 -26.53
CA HIS A 254 5.72 -3.11 -27.70
C HIS A 254 5.49 -2.09 -28.83
N GLU A 255 6.53 -1.63 -29.50
CA GLU A 255 6.41 -0.50 -30.44
C GLU A 255 5.76 -0.86 -31.77
N SER A 256 5.91 -2.10 -32.21
CA SER A 256 5.46 -2.55 -33.52
C SER A 256 4.12 -3.28 -33.50
N SER A 257 3.49 -3.40 -32.33
CA SER A 257 2.19 -4.04 -32.17
C SER A 257 1.39 -3.40 -31.04
N ASP A 258 0.10 -3.70 -30.97
CA ASP A 258 -0.75 -3.20 -29.88
C ASP A 258 -0.60 -4.03 -28.58
N PHE A 259 0.52 -4.75 -28.39
CA PHE A 259 0.73 -5.59 -27.21
C PHE A 259 1.49 -4.86 -26.10
N CYS A 260 1.01 -5.05 -24.87
CA CYS A 260 1.62 -4.58 -23.64
C CYS A 260 2.12 -5.76 -22.81
N LEU A 261 3.19 -5.54 -22.05
CA LEU A 261 3.56 -6.46 -20.97
C LEU A 261 2.42 -6.51 -19.95
N ASP A 262 2.07 -7.70 -19.50
CA ASP A 262 0.92 -7.92 -18.64
C ASP A 262 1.24 -8.95 -17.55
N THR A 263 0.83 -8.65 -16.32
CA THR A 263 0.90 -9.60 -15.19
C THR A 263 -0.14 -10.71 -15.28
N MET A 264 -1.08 -10.62 -16.22
CA MET A 264 -2.21 -11.51 -16.45
C MET A 264 -3.17 -11.63 -15.25
N GLY A 265 -3.02 -10.75 -14.25
CA GLY A 265 -3.74 -10.86 -12.97
C GLY A 265 -3.27 -12.03 -12.11
N GLU A 266 -2.13 -12.62 -12.47
CA GLU A 266 -1.56 -13.77 -11.77
C GLU A 266 -0.78 -13.33 -10.52
N PRO A 267 -0.73 -14.18 -9.48
CA PRO A 267 0.14 -13.94 -8.33
C PRO A 267 1.62 -14.00 -8.71
N VAL A 268 2.48 -13.52 -7.80
CA VAL A 268 3.93 -13.70 -7.94
C VAL A 268 4.31 -15.17 -8.09
N ASN A 269 5.44 -15.42 -8.73
CA ASN A 269 5.97 -16.70 -9.22
C ASN A 269 5.24 -17.30 -10.43
N LYS A 270 4.49 -16.49 -11.17
CA LYS A 270 3.86 -16.87 -12.43
C LYS A 270 4.53 -16.17 -13.63
N PRO A 271 4.44 -16.74 -14.84
CA PRO A 271 4.99 -16.09 -16.01
C PRO A 271 4.26 -14.80 -16.37
N LEU A 272 5.00 -13.84 -16.92
CA LEU A 272 4.43 -12.64 -17.54
C LEU A 272 3.91 -12.96 -18.95
N GLY A 273 2.88 -12.23 -19.35
CA GLY A 273 2.21 -12.39 -20.63
C GLY A 273 2.29 -11.13 -21.51
N LEU A 274 1.68 -11.25 -22.68
CA LEU A 274 1.39 -10.13 -23.57
C LEU A 274 -0.11 -10.12 -23.83
N SER A 275 -0.73 -8.95 -23.72
CA SER A 275 -2.13 -8.75 -24.07
C SER A 275 -2.31 -7.38 -24.76
N ALA A 276 -3.45 -7.16 -25.41
CA ALA A 276 -3.69 -5.89 -26.08
C ALA A 276 -3.64 -4.73 -25.07
N CYS A 277 -2.89 -3.68 -25.39
CA CYS A 277 -2.79 -2.48 -24.56
C CYS A 277 -4.17 -1.85 -24.39
N HIS A 278 -4.64 -1.70 -23.15
CA HIS A 278 -6.02 -1.27 -22.88
C HIS A 278 -6.14 0.10 -22.20
N GLY A 279 -5.04 0.69 -21.72
CA GLY A 279 -5.03 2.04 -21.14
C GLY A 279 -5.80 2.15 -19.82
N ARG A 280 -6.04 1.03 -19.13
CA ARG A 280 -6.86 0.97 -17.89
C ARG A 280 -6.04 0.71 -16.63
N GLY A 281 -4.71 0.75 -16.72
CA GLY A 281 -3.83 0.42 -15.62
C GLY A 281 -3.94 -1.05 -15.21
N GLY A 282 -4.22 -1.31 -13.91
CA GLY A 282 -4.36 -2.66 -13.39
C GLY A 282 -3.15 -3.55 -13.69
N ASN A 283 -3.38 -4.68 -14.36
CA ASN A 283 -2.35 -5.69 -14.64
C ASN A 283 -1.30 -5.24 -15.67
N GLN A 284 -1.55 -4.15 -16.40
CA GLN A 284 -0.62 -3.50 -17.34
C GLN A 284 0.03 -2.23 -16.76
N LEU A 285 -0.20 -1.92 -15.48
CA LEU A 285 0.42 -0.77 -14.84
C LEU A 285 1.79 -1.13 -14.26
N PHE A 286 2.83 -0.64 -14.91
CA PHE A 286 4.22 -0.79 -14.48
C PHE A 286 4.84 0.54 -14.13
N THR A 287 5.87 0.48 -13.31
CA THR A 287 6.76 1.61 -13.03
C THR A 287 8.19 1.27 -13.42
N TRP A 288 8.87 2.25 -14.00
CA TRP A 288 10.30 2.18 -14.30
C TRP A 288 11.07 2.92 -13.21
N THR A 289 12.01 2.27 -12.53
CA THR A 289 12.77 2.89 -11.43
C THR A 289 14.15 3.36 -11.87
N ALA A 290 14.77 4.24 -11.06
CA ALA A 290 16.14 4.71 -11.28
C ALA A 290 17.18 3.57 -11.29
N LYS A 291 16.89 2.46 -10.61
CA LYS A 291 17.72 1.24 -10.62
C LYS A 291 17.59 0.45 -11.92
N GLY A 292 16.54 0.69 -12.69
CA GLY A 292 16.23 -0.05 -13.92
C GLY A 292 15.35 -1.28 -13.68
N GLU A 293 14.52 -1.26 -12.65
CA GLU A 293 13.52 -2.29 -12.42
C GLU A 293 12.20 -1.92 -13.11
N LEU A 294 11.48 -2.92 -13.60
CA LEU A 294 10.08 -2.82 -13.99
C LEU A 294 9.23 -3.45 -12.89
N GLN A 295 8.52 -2.62 -12.11
CA GLN A 295 7.71 -3.08 -10.98
C GLN A 295 6.21 -2.95 -11.30
N ALA A 296 5.40 -3.87 -10.81
CA ALA A 296 3.94 -3.84 -10.87
C ALA A 296 3.38 -4.25 -9.51
N SER A 297 2.91 -3.27 -8.72
CA SER A 297 2.37 -3.44 -7.37
C SER A 297 3.22 -4.34 -6.47
N ILE A 298 2.86 -5.63 -6.35
CA ILE A 298 3.47 -6.60 -5.43
C ILE A 298 4.73 -7.29 -5.97
N GLY A 299 5.12 -7.03 -7.23
CA GLY A 299 6.24 -7.75 -7.84
C GLY A 299 6.98 -6.97 -8.93
N CYS A 300 8.02 -7.62 -9.42
CA CYS A 300 8.98 -7.12 -10.40
C CYS A 300 9.10 -8.11 -11.55
N VAL A 301 9.45 -7.58 -12.73
CA VAL A 301 9.83 -8.38 -13.89
C VAL A 301 11.18 -9.04 -13.64
N ASP A 302 11.24 -10.37 -13.75
CA ASP A 302 12.43 -11.18 -13.51
C ASP A 302 12.81 -12.00 -14.75
N GLY A 303 14.05 -11.81 -15.21
CA GLY A 303 14.67 -12.55 -16.29
C GLY A 303 15.57 -13.66 -15.76
N ALA A 304 15.08 -14.90 -15.72
CA ALA A 304 15.89 -16.04 -15.34
C ALA A 304 17.06 -16.27 -16.33
N PRO A 305 18.24 -16.76 -15.89
CA PRO A 305 19.32 -17.11 -16.80
C PRO A 305 18.97 -18.36 -17.62
N GLY A 306 19.03 -18.27 -18.95
CA GLY A 306 18.82 -19.38 -19.89
C GLY A 306 18.48 -18.91 -21.31
N ALA A 307 18.75 -19.71 -22.33
CA ALA A 307 18.38 -19.38 -23.71
C ALA A 307 16.84 -19.36 -23.86
N GLN A 308 16.27 -18.24 -24.31
CA GLN A 308 14.82 -17.98 -24.46
C GLN A 308 14.00 -17.90 -23.16
N ALA A 309 14.65 -17.58 -22.03
CA ALA A 309 14.03 -17.53 -20.71
C ALA A 309 12.75 -16.66 -20.73
N GLN A 310 11.63 -17.31 -20.40
CA GLN A 310 10.34 -16.65 -20.18
C GLN A 310 10.48 -15.69 -18.99
N LEU A 311 9.94 -14.48 -19.12
CA LEU A 311 9.92 -13.54 -18.01
C LEU A 311 8.95 -14.00 -16.93
N MET A 312 9.38 -13.89 -15.67
CA MET A 312 8.59 -14.26 -14.50
C MET A 312 8.20 -13.01 -13.73
N PHE A 313 7.01 -13.01 -13.14
CA PHE A 313 6.60 -12.03 -12.16
C PHE A 313 7.05 -12.52 -10.78
N ARG A 314 7.99 -11.84 -10.12
CA ARG A 314 8.52 -12.27 -8.80
C ARG A 314 8.45 -11.17 -7.78
N GLY A 315 8.59 -11.51 -6.49
CA GLY A 315 8.79 -10.50 -5.46
C GLY A 315 10.04 -9.65 -5.76
N CYS A 316 9.91 -8.34 -5.58
CA CYS A 316 11.00 -7.40 -5.86
C CYS A 316 12.17 -7.60 -4.89
N THR A 317 13.35 -7.86 -5.45
CA THR A 317 14.61 -8.01 -4.70
C THR A 317 15.22 -6.68 -4.29
N ARG A 318 14.91 -5.60 -5.02
CA ARG A 318 15.40 -4.21 -4.80
C ARG A 318 16.92 -4.06 -4.87
N GLN A 319 17.58 -5.01 -5.52
CA GLN A 319 19.03 -5.01 -5.76
C GLN A 319 19.40 -4.01 -6.87
N ILE A 320 20.67 -3.63 -6.93
CA ILE A 320 21.20 -2.70 -7.96
C ILE A 320 21.61 -3.49 -9.22
N ASP A 321 21.82 -4.79 -9.08
CA ASP A 321 22.12 -5.78 -10.09
C ASP A 321 21.26 -7.04 -9.90
N GLY A 322 21.40 -8.03 -10.78
CA GLY A 322 20.66 -9.30 -10.71
C GLY A 322 19.60 -9.48 -11.80
N SER A 323 18.71 -10.45 -11.58
CA SER A 323 17.74 -10.93 -12.58
C SER A 323 16.57 -9.96 -12.85
N GLN A 324 16.41 -8.91 -12.04
CA GLN A 324 15.29 -7.97 -12.13
C GLN A 324 15.68 -6.60 -12.69
N VAL A 325 16.95 -6.46 -13.11
CA VAL A 325 17.51 -5.18 -13.49
C VAL A 325 17.76 -5.12 -14.99
N PHE A 326 17.26 -4.06 -15.60
CA PHE A 326 17.35 -3.78 -17.03
C PHE A 326 18.06 -2.45 -17.27
N LYS A 327 18.58 -2.29 -18.48
CA LYS A 327 19.05 -1.03 -19.05
C LYS A 327 18.17 -0.72 -20.25
N TYR A 328 17.59 0.48 -20.27
CA TYR A 328 16.84 0.95 -21.42
C TYR A 328 17.74 1.78 -22.33
N LYS A 329 17.93 1.35 -23.59
CA LYS A 329 18.74 2.05 -24.59
C LYS A 329 18.21 1.74 -26.00
N ASP A 330 18.10 2.76 -26.87
CA ASP A 330 17.70 2.59 -28.27
C ASP A 330 16.38 1.80 -28.41
N LYS A 331 15.40 2.12 -27.56
CA LYS A 331 14.11 1.41 -27.40
C LYS A 331 14.20 -0.05 -26.94
N LYS A 332 15.37 -0.57 -26.56
CA LYS A 332 15.55 -1.95 -26.09
C LYS A 332 15.65 -1.99 -24.57
N LEU A 333 14.99 -2.97 -23.97
CA LEU A 333 15.13 -3.34 -22.56
C LEU A 333 16.18 -4.44 -22.44
N ILE A 334 17.41 -4.06 -22.10
CA ILE A 334 18.57 -4.95 -22.03
C ILE A 334 18.70 -5.47 -20.60
N HIS A 335 18.52 -6.77 -20.39
CA HIS A 335 18.70 -7.42 -19.10
C HIS A 335 20.18 -7.38 -18.68
N ARG A 336 20.47 -6.80 -17.51
CA ARG A 336 21.86 -6.50 -17.10
C ARG A 336 22.71 -7.76 -16.90
N THR A 337 22.14 -8.82 -16.35
CA THR A 337 22.90 -10.03 -16.00
C THR A 337 23.27 -10.86 -17.23
N THR A 338 22.40 -10.93 -18.25
CA THR A 338 22.61 -11.78 -19.43
C THR A 338 23.00 -11.01 -20.69
N ASN A 339 22.92 -9.67 -20.67
CA ASN A 339 23.03 -8.81 -21.87
C ASN A 339 22.05 -9.16 -23.00
N MET A 340 21.00 -9.93 -22.69
CA MET A 340 19.91 -10.22 -23.63
C MET A 340 18.86 -9.12 -23.57
N CYS A 341 18.08 -8.97 -24.64
CA CYS A 341 17.01 -7.99 -24.71
C CYS A 341 15.66 -8.66 -24.49
N LEU A 342 14.74 -7.95 -23.85
CA LEU A 342 13.33 -8.32 -23.87
C LEU A 342 12.82 -8.26 -25.32
N ALA A 343 12.21 -9.35 -25.76
CA ALA A 343 11.64 -9.51 -27.07
C ALA A 343 10.25 -10.14 -27.01
N VAL A 344 9.47 -9.92 -28.06
CA VAL A 344 8.28 -10.71 -28.35
C VAL A 344 8.70 -11.95 -29.15
N ILE A 345 8.61 -13.13 -28.53
CA ILE A 345 8.88 -14.40 -29.22
C ILE A 345 7.56 -15.02 -29.65
N THR A 346 7.47 -15.39 -30.93
CA THR A 346 6.33 -16.13 -31.48
C THR A 346 6.70 -17.60 -31.65
N THR A 347 5.94 -18.51 -31.04
CA THR A 347 6.10 -19.96 -31.21
C THR A 347 4.72 -20.58 -31.37
N ASN A 348 4.47 -21.35 -32.43
CA ASN A 348 3.16 -21.96 -32.74
C ASN A 348 1.99 -20.95 -32.68
N ASN A 349 2.16 -19.76 -33.28
CA ASN A 349 1.22 -18.63 -33.24
C ASN A 349 0.93 -18.04 -31.85
N VAL A 350 1.64 -18.46 -30.80
CA VAL A 350 1.55 -17.86 -29.47
C VAL A 350 2.68 -16.86 -29.28
N ARG A 351 2.33 -15.62 -28.94
CA ARG A 351 3.28 -14.55 -28.60
C ARG A 351 3.53 -14.53 -27.10
N ARG A 352 4.80 -14.44 -26.69
CA ARG A 352 5.18 -14.34 -25.27
C ARG A 352 6.35 -13.37 -25.09
N PRO A 353 6.47 -12.73 -23.91
CA PRO A 353 7.63 -11.93 -23.58
C PRO A 353 8.77 -12.85 -23.09
N ALA A 354 9.97 -12.66 -23.64
CA ALA A 354 11.13 -13.47 -23.25
C ALA A 354 12.44 -12.73 -23.51
N LEU A 355 13.52 -13.20 -22.88
CA LEU A 355 14.86 -12.73 -23.19
C LEU A 355 15.44 -13.44 -24.42
N ALA A 356 15.97 -12.67 -25.36
CA ALA A 356 16.65 -13.16 -26.55
C ALA A 356 17.92 -12.34 -26.84
N VAL A 357 18.83 -12.88 -27.66
CA VAL A 357 20.00 -12.13 -28.13
C VAL A 357 19.53 -10.84 -28.78
N CYS A 358 20.06 -9.70 -28.33
CA CYS A 358 19.65 -8.39 -28.81
C CYS A 358 19.84 -8.26 -30.32
N GLN A 359 18.78 -7.90 -31.03
CA GLN A 359 18.82 -7.61 -32.47
C GLN A 359 18.24 -6.22 -32.75
N ASP A 360 18.52 -5.70 -33.93
CA ASP A 360 17.89 -4.47 -34.44
C ASP A 360 16.64 -4.84 -35.26
N SER A 361 15.62 -5.30 -34.55
CA SER A 361 14.36 -5.76 -35.11
C SER A 361 13.20 -5.20 -34.30
N SER A 362 12.05 -5.05 -34.96
CA SER A 362 10.80 -4.56 -34.38
C SER A 362 10.30 -5.39 -33.20
N ASP A 363 10.74 -6.64 -33.06
CA ASP A 363 10.38 -7.54 -31.95
C ASP A 363 11.04 -7.16 -30.61
N PHE A 364 12.04 -6.26 -30.65
CA PHE A 364 12.84 -5.85 -29.49
C PHE A 364 12.59 -4.42 -29.03
N TYR A 365 11.72 -3.69 -29.73
CA TYR A 365 11.47 -2.28 -29.44
C TYR A 365 10.29 -2.11 -28.49
N TRP A 366 10.56 -1.43 -27.39
CA TRP A 366 9.62 -1.16 -26.31
C TRP A 366 9.58 0.32 -25.97
N SER A 367 8.39 0.80 -25.68
CA SER A 367 8.13 2.04 -24.94
C SER A 367 8.00 1.70 -23.46
N ILE A 368 8.81 2.35 -22.62
CA ILE A 368 8.72 2.22 -21.17
C ILE A 368 7.93 3.38 -20.57
N PRO A 369 7.37 3.19 -19.36
CA PRO A 369 6.81 4.29 -18.59
C PRO A 369 7.81 5.43 -18.42
N ARG A 370 7.41 6.64 -18.76
CA ARG A 370 8.17 7.88 -18.49
C ARG A 370 7.31 8.81 -17.64
N THR A 371 7.94 9.65 -16.84
CA THR A 371 7.28 10.84 -16.27
C THR A 371 6.91 11.76 -17.43
N ASN A 372 5.72 11.55 -17.99
CA ASN A 372 5.06 12.61 -18.71
C ASN A 372 4.70 13.68 -17.67
N SER A 373 5.45 14.78 -17.68
CA SER A 373 4.96 16.06 -17.17
C SER A 373 3.75 16.46 -18.02
N ILE A 374 2.54 16.04 -17.66
CA ILE A 374 1.33 16.45 -18.37
C ILE A 374 0.34 17.01 -17.37
N SER A 375 0.12 18.32 -17.56
CA SER A 375 -0.98 19.18 -17.14
C SER A 375 -1.50 19.03 -15.72
N ARG A 376 -1.31 20.11 -14.96
CA ARG A 376 -2.22 20.55 -13.89
C ARG A 376 -3.66 20.17 -14.25
N LEU A 377 -4.20 19.14 -13.59
CA LEU A 377 -5.63 18.96 -13.39
C LEU A 377 -5.99 19.63 -12.07
#